data_AF-A0A916MLU7-F1
#
_entry.id   AF-A0A916MLU7-F1
#
_cell.length_a   1.000
_cell.length_b   1.000
_cell.length_c   1.000
_cell.angle_alpha   90.00
_cell.angle_beta   90.00
_cell.angle_gamma   90.00
#
_symmetry.space_group_name_H-M   'P 1'
#
loop_
_entity.id
_entity.type
_entity.pdbx_description
1 polymer ?
#
loop_
_entity_poly.entity_id
_entity_poly.type
_entity_poly.pdbx_seq_one_letter_code
_entity_poly.pdbx_strand_id
1 'polypeptide(L)'
;MPERKLLPPEEISAIVDGFDPIDFDEMEMMAKLPPNQRWLVGHRKTEAIRADLRNKLMKDFPELPMPEINMMVLRSLTDVRMGKSYTEPAYYEYLK
;
A
#
# COMPACT_ATOMS: atom_id res chain seq x y z
N MET A 1 -23.85 23.68 -9.26
CA MET A 1 -22.70 22.88 -9.74
C MET A 1 -21.46 23.56 -9.21
N PRO A 2 -20.62 22.93 -8.36
CA PRO A 2 -19.43 23.59 -7.87
C PRO A 2 -18.47 23.81 -9.05
N GLU A 3 -17.95 25.03 -9.18
CA GLU A 3 -16.95 25.37 -10.19
C GLU A 3 -15.69 24.52 -9.95
N ARG A 4 -15.23 23.83 -10.99
CA ARG A 4 -13.97 23.07 -10.94
C ARG A 4 -12.82 24.07 -10.98
N LYS A 5 -12.22 24.34 -9.82
CA LYS A 5 -10.97 25.11 -9.73
C LYS A 5 -9.82 24.27 -10.29
N LEU A 6 -9.17 24.78 -11.34
CA LEU A 6 -7.92 24.20 -11.85
C LEU A 6 -6.79 24.57 -10.88
N LEU A 7 -6.01 23.56 -10.44
CA LEU A 7 -4.86 23.77 -9.58
C LEU A 7 -3.63 24.10 -10.43
N PRO A 8 -2.77 25.03 -9.99
CA PRO A 8 -1.50 25.30 -10.64
C PRO A 8 -0.52 24.12 -10.45
N PRO A 9 0.46 23.92 -11.36
CA PRO A 9 1.37 22.78 -11.33
C PRO A 9 2.13 22.60 -10.00
N GLU A 10 2.46 23.70 -9.32
CA GLU A 10 3.17 23.68 -8.04
C GLU A 10 2.31 23.09 -6.92
N GLU A 11 1.01 23.42 -6.89
CA GLU A 11 0.06 22.83 -5.93
C GLU A 11 -0.16 21.35 -6.23
N ILE A 12 -0.23 20.97 -7.52
CA ILE A 12 -0.32 19.55 -7.92
C ILE A 12 0.93 18.80 -7.45
N SER A 13 2.13 19.35 -7.69
CA SER A 13 3.39 18.75 -7.27
C SER A 13 3.47 18.55 -5.76
N ALA A 14 3.00 19.51 -4.97
CA ALA A 14 2.96 19.39 -3.51
C ALA A 14 1.94 18.35 -3.03
N ILE A 15 0.84 18.16 -3.77
CA ILE A 15 -0.16 17.13 -3.47
C ILE A 15 0.38 15.73 -3.78
N VAL A 16 1.13 15.56 -4.88
CA VAL A 16 1.65 14.25 -5.29
C VAL A 16 3.02 13.92 -4.68
N ASP A 17 3.63 14.86 -3.95
CA ASP A 17 4.91 14.65 -3.30
C ASP A 17 4.82 13.54 -2.25
N GLY A 18 5.70 12.54 -2.36
CA GLY A 18 5.71 11.34 -1.51
C GLY A 18 4.69 10.26 -1.88
N PHE A 19 3.90 10.42 -2.95
CA PHE A 19 3.17 9.29 -3.52
C PHE A 19 4.09 8.47 -4.42
N ASP A 20 4.01 7.14 -4.28
CA ASP A 20 4.67 6.25 -5.23
C ASP A 20 4.09 6.48 -6.65
N PRO A 21 4.95 6.51 -7.68
CA PRO A 21 4.49 6.64 -9.05
C PRO A 21 3.53 5.50 -9.38
N ILE A 22 2.36 5.86 -9.93
CA ILE A 22 1.36 4.89 -10.37
C ILE A 22 1.93 4.11 -11.54
N ASP A 23 1.96 2.78 -11.42
CA ASP A 23 2.22 1.88 -12.54
C ASP A 23 1.00 1.88 -13.48
N PHE A 24 1.07 2.70 -14.52
CA PHE A 24 0.00 2.85 -15.50
C PHE A 24 -0.27 1.55 -16.28
N ASP A 25 0.75 0.72 -16.50
CA ASP A 25 0.61 -0.55 -17.21
C ASP A 25 -0.17 -1.54 -16.33
N GLU A 26 0.18 -1.62 -15.05
CA GLU A 26 -0.57 -2.43 -14.07
C GLU A 26 -2.03 -1.95 -13.95
N MET A 27 -2.24 -0.63 -13.92
CA MET A 27 -3.57 -0.03 -13.84
C MET A 27 -4.42 -0.37 -15.07
N GLU A 28 -3.85 -0.31 -16.28
CA GLU A 28 -4.54 -0.66 -17.52
C GLU A 28 -4.88 -2.16 -17.57
N MET A 29 -3.96 -3.02 -17.15
CA MET A 29 -4.22 -4.47 -17.06
C MET A 29 -5.32 -4.79 -16.05
N MET A 30 -5.32 -4.15 -14.88
CA MET A 30 -6.39 -4.32 -13.90
C MET A 30 -7.73 -3.77 -14.39
N ALA A 31 -7.73 -2.68 -15.16
CA ALA A 31 -8.96 -2.11 -15.72
C ALA A 31 -9.68 -3.08 -16.67
N LYS A 32 -8.94 -3.96 -17.36
CA LYS A 32 -9.49 -4.99 -18.26
C LYS A 32 -10.15 -6.16 -17.51
N LEU A 33 -9.92 -6.29 -16.19
CA LEU A 33 -10.54 -7.32 -15.38
C LEU A 33 -11.92 -6.89 -14.86
N PRO A 34 -12.89 -7.82 -14.73
CA PRO A 34 -14.12 -7.63 -13.97
C PRO A 34 -13.82 -7.15 -12.53
N PRO A 35 -14.68 -6.31 -11.93
CA PRO A 35 -14.43 -5.73 -10.60
C PRO A 35 -14.11 -6.76 -9.50
N ASN A 36 -14.78 -7.91 -9.50
CA ASN A 36 -14.55 -9.00 -8.54
C ASN A 36 -13.19 -9.70 -8.74
N GLN A 37 -12.62 -9.65 -9.95
CA GLN A 37 -11.32 -10.24 -10.26
C GLN A 37 -10.16 -9.30 -9.94
N ARG A 38 -10.38 -7.97 -10.01
CA ARG A 38 -9.36 -6.97 -9.64
C ARG A 38 -8.90 -7.14 -8.20
N TRP A 39 -9.86 -7.26 -7.28
CA TRP A 39 -9.57 -7.47 -5.85
C TRP A 39 -8.78 -8.75 -5.61
N LEU A 40 -9.17 -9.84 -6.28
CA LEU A 40 -8.50 -11.13 -6.16
C LEU A 40 -7.06 -11.10 -6.68
N VAL A 41 -6.81 -10.43 -7.80
CA VAL A 41 -5.45 -10.29 -8.37
C VAL A 41 -4.56 -9.45 -7.45
N GLY A 42 -5.07 -8.34 -6.93
CA GLY A 42 -4.35 -7.52 -5.94
C GLY A 42 -3.98 -8.33 -4.68
N HIS A 43 -4.93 -9.09 -4.13
CA HIS A 43 -4.66 -9.96 -2.98
C HIS A 43 -3.62 -11.03 -3.26
N ARG A 44 -3.68 -11.68 -4.42
CA ARG A 44 -2.70 -12.70 -4.82
C ARG A 44 -1.29 -12.13 -4.94
N LYS A 45 -1.14 -10.92 -5.51
CA LYS A 45 0.15 -10.24 -5.62
C LYS A 45 0.73 -9.94 -4.23
N THR A 46 -0.08 -9.40 -3.32
CA THR A 46 0.36 -9.11 -1.94
C THR A 46 0.77 -10.37 -1.18
N GLU A 47 0.01 -11.46 -1.31
CA GLU A 47 0.36 -12.73 -0.67
C GLU A 47 1.61 -13.39 -1.28
N ALA A 48 1.83 -13.26 -2.60
CA ALA A 48 3.05 -13.72 -3.25
C ALA A 48 4.29 -12.98 -2.71
N ILE A 49 4.22 -11.64 -2.61
CA ILE A 49 5.30 -10.83 -2.04
C ILE A 49 5.60 -11.23 -0.60
N ARG A 50 4.56 -11.46 0.22
CA ARG A 50 4.69 -11.94 1.60
C ARG A 50 5.36 -13.32 1.66
N ALA A 51 4.98 -14.23 0.77
CA ALA A 51 5.54 -15.57 0.71
C ALA A 51 7.03 -15.56 0.32
N ASP A 52 7.39 -14.78 -0.70
CA ASP A 52 8.77 -14.65 -1.15
C ASP A 52 9.66 -14.05 -0.05
N LEU A 53 9.19 -12.98 0.59
CA LEU A 53 9.92 -12.36 1.70
C LEU A 53 10.06 -13.31 2.89
N ARG A 54 9.00 -14.06 3.24
CA ARG A 54 9.05 -15.06 4.30
C ARG A 54 10.07 -16.15 3.99
N ASN A 55 10.06 -16.70 2.78
CA ASN A 55 10.99 -17.75 2.35
C ASN A 55 12.44 -17.26 2.42
N LYS A 56 12.70 -16.03 2.00
CA LYS A 56 14.02 -15.41 2.12
C LYS A 56 14.45 -15.26 3.58
N LEU A 57 13.58 -14.70 4.43
CA LEU A 57 13.90 -14.50 5.85
C LEU A 57 14.12 -15.82 6.59
N MET A 58 13.37 -16.87 6.28
CA MET A 58 13.61 -18.20 6.86
C MET A 58 14.97 -18.80 6.47
N LYS A 59 15.48 -18.47 5.27
CA LYS A 59 16.79 -18.89 4.81
C LYS A 59 17.91 -18.09 5.47
N ASP A 60 17.70 -16.78 5.60
CA ASP A 60 18.70 -15.85 6.13
C ASP A 60 18.79 -15.93 7.67
N PHE A 61 17.69 -16.29 8.35
CA PHE A 61 17.58 -16.38 9.81
C PHE A 61 16.92 -17.71 10.26
N PRO A 62 17.58 -18.86 10.01
CA PRO A 62 17.01 -20.19 10.29
C PRO A 62 16.77 -20.47 11.78
N GLU A 63 17.42 -19.72 12.67
CA GLU A 63 17.27 -19.81 14.13
C GLU A 63 16.02 -19.11 14.67
N LEU A 64 15.42 -18.19 13.89
CA LEU A 64 14.27 -17.43 14.35
C LEU A 64 12.98 -18.25 14.24
N PRO A 65 12.09 -18.16 15.25
CA PRO A 65 10.81 -18.83 15.19
C PRO A 65 9.88 -18.12 14.19
N MET A 66 8.96 -18.89 13.60
CA MET A 66 8.02 -18.38 12.58
C MET A 66 7.25 -17.10 12.98
N PRO A 67 6.81 -16.90 14.25
CA PRO A 67 6.17 -15.66 14.66
C PRO A 67 7.07 -14.43 14.45
N GLU A 68 8.37 -14.53 14.71
CA GLU A 68 9.31 -13.42 14.54
C GLU A 68 9.54 -13.11 13.06
N ILE A 69 9.72 -14.16 12.24
CA ILE A 69 9.78 -14.02 10.78
C ILE A 69 8.53 -13.31 10.23
N ASN A 70 7.33 -13.69 10.71
CA ASN A 70 6.09 -13.05 10.29
C ASN A 70 6.01 -11.58 10.71
N MET A 71 6.52 -11.22 11.88
CA MET A 71 6.60 -9.82 12.32
C MET A 71 7.58 -9.01 11.44
N MET A 72 8.68 -9.61 11.01
CA MET A 72 9.61 -8.98 10.06
C MET A 72 8.97 -8.77 8.68
N VAL A 73 8.21 -9.74 8.16
CA VAL A 73 7.43 -9.60 6.92
C VAL A 73 6.42 -8.47 7.06
N LEU A 74 5.66 -8.44 8.16
CA LEU A 74 4.66 -7.41 8.41
C LEU A 74 5.31 -6.03 8.45
N ARG A 75 6.39 -5.87 9.21
CA ARG A 75 7.11 -4.60 9.35
C ARG A 75 7.65 -4.09 8.02
N SER A 76 8.12 -4.98 7.15
CA SER A 76 8.73 -4.62 5.86
C SER A 76 7.71 -4.18 4.81
N LEU A 77 6.45 -4.59 4.95
CA LEU A 77 5.36 -4.29 4.03
C LEU A 77 4.30 -3.34 4.62
N THR A 78 4.54 -2.83 5.83
CA THR A 78 3.71 -1.82 6.46
C THR A 78 4.46 -0.51 6.38
N ASP A 79 3.97 0.44 5.59
CA ASP A 79 4.55 1.78 5.56
C ASP A 79 4.52 2.40 6.95
N VAL A 80 5.70 2.65 7.51
CA VAL A 80 5.82 3.49 8.68
C VAL A 80 5.58 4.92 8.21
N ARG A 81 4.35 5.40 8.39
CA ARG A 81 4.01 6.82 8.20
C ARG A 81 4.79 7.63 9.24
N MET A 82 6.02 8.02 8.91
CA MET A 82 6.83 8.94 9.70
C MET A 82 6.14 10.32 9.65
N GLY A 83 5.20 10.59 10.56
CA GLY A 83 4.54 11.90 10.65
C GLY A 83 3.13 11.98 11.24
N LYS A 84 2.44 10.87 11.54
CA LYS A 84 1.17 10.92 12.30
C LYS A 84 1.14 9.79 13.32
N SER A 85 1.11 10.14 14.61
CA SER A 85 0.97 9.19 15.70
C SER A 85 -0.34 8.40 15.55
N TYR A 86 -0.32 7.11 15.89
CA TYR A 86 -1.47 6.21 15.94
C TYR A 86 -2.56 6.61 16.97
N THR A 87 -2.52 7.83 17.51
CA THR A 87 -3.46 8.30 18.54
C THR A 87 -4.77 8.85 17.98
N GLU A 88 -4.92 8.98 16.66
CA GLU A 88 -6.16 9.47 16.06
C GLU A 88 -6.73 8.46 15.06
N PRO A 89 -7.92 7.89 15.32
CA PRO A 89 -8.61 7.07 14.34
C PRO A 89 -9.02 7.97 13.18
N ALA A 90 -8.52 7.68 11.98
CA ALA A 90 -8.78 8.39 10.72
C ALA A 90 -10.26 8.39 10.25
N TYR A 91 -11.18 7.91 11.08
CA TYR A 91 -12.60 7.69 10.75
C TYR A 91 -13.57 8.64 11.47
N TYR A 92 -13.11 9.51 12.38
CA TYR A 92 -14.02 10.37 13.13
C TYR A 92 -14.49 11.63 12.38
N GLU A 93 -13.81 12.05 11.33
CA GLU A 93 -14.19 13.28 10.61
C GLU A 93 -15.42 13.11 9.70
N TYR A 94 -15.80 11.87 9.36
CA TYR A 94 -16.94 11.57 8.48
C TYR A 94 -18.24 11.21 9.22
N LEU A 95 -18.28 11.35 10.55
CA LEU A 95 -19.47 11.05 11.38
C LEU A 95 -20.12 12.29 12.02
N LYS A 96 -19.91 13.48 11.46
CA LYS A 96 -20.60 14.71 11.88
C LYS A 96 -21.53 15.24 10.80
#